data_AF-A0AAV0NEU7-F1
#
_entry.id   AF-A0AAV0NEU7-F1
#
_cell.length_a   1.000
_cell.length_b   1.000
_cell.length_c   1.000
_cell.angle_alpha   90.00
_cell.angle_beta   90.00
_cell.angle_gamma   90.00
#
_symmetry.space_group_name_H-M   'P 1'
#
loop_
_entity.id
_entity.type
_entity.pdbx_description
1 polymer ?
#
loop_
_entity_poly.entity_id
_entity_poly.type
_entity_poly.pdbx_seq_one_letter_code
_entity_poly.pdbx_strand_id
1 'polypeptide(L)'
;MAFHGEDILDEALSFATKNLKSILLTNKNTSNAFQRQIEFALFVPAWKCVPRSLARHSIDFYSDHQDALLQNKKLLTFAKLDFNMVQSFHQQELRELSE
;
A
#
# COMPACT_ATOMS: atom_id res chain seq x y z
N MET A 1 10.21 11.81 -0.74
CA MET A 1 9.63 13.01 -0.10
C MET A 1 10.37 14.17 -0.73
N ALA A 2 9.67 15.05 -1.44
CA ALA A 2 10.29 16.25 -1.97
C ALA A 2 10.41 17.30 -0.86
N PHE A 3 11.57 17.92 -0.75
CA PHE A 3 11.82 19.10 0.06
C PHE A 3 11.61 20.35 -0.78
N HIS A 4 11.39 21.49 -0.11
CA HIS A 4 11.23 22.76 -0.80
C HIS A 4 12.49 23.08 -1.63
N GLY A 5 12.32 23.32 -2.94
CA GLY A 5 13.41 23.56 -3.89
C GLY A 5 13.85 22.33 -4.70
N GLU A 6 13.20 21.17 -4.56
CA GLU A 6 13.48 19.98 -5.36
C GLU A 6 12.54 19.85 -6.58
N ASP A 7 12.64 20.79 -7.54
CA ASP A 7 11.78 20.86 -8.73
C ASP A 7 11.75 19.54 -9.53
N ILE A 8 12.89 18.81 -9.55
CA ILE A 8 13.02 17.51 -10.24
C ILE A 8 12.05 16.47 -9.66
N LEU A 9 11.81 16.47 -8.34
CA LEU A 9 10.91 15.50 -7.72
C LEU A 9 9.45 15.85 -7.96
N ASP A 10 9.11 17.13 -8.07
CA ASP A 10 7.77 17.58 -8.44
C ASP A 10 7.46 17.22 -9.91
N GLU A 11 8.43 17.41 -10.81
CA GLU A 11 8.34 16.96 -12.21
C GLU A 11 8.20 15.43 -12.30
N ALA A 12 9.01 14.67 -11.54
CA ALA A 12 8.93 13.22 -11.50
C ALA A 12 7.57 12.73 -10.97
N LEU A 13 7.02 13.38 -9.94
CA LEU A 13 5.70 13.07 -9.41
C LEU A 13 4.60 13.35 -10.44
N SER A 14 4.66 14.49 -11.12
CA SER A 14 3.72 14.85 -12.19
C SER A 14 3.78 13.85 -13.35
N PHE A 15 4.99 13.51 -13.80
CA PHE A 15 5.23 12.52 -14.84
C PHE A 15 4.68 11.14 -14.44
N ALA A 16 5.04 10.62 -13.27
CA ALA A 16 4.59 9.32 -12.79
C ALA A 16 3.07 9.28 -12.65
N THR A 17 2.46 10.32 -12.08
CA THR A 17 1.00 10.41 -11.89
C THR A 17 0.25 10.36 -13.22
N LYS A 18 0.73 11.10 -14.23
CA LYS A 18 0.13 11.09 -15.57
C LYS A 18 0.18 9.70 -16.21
N ASN A 19 1.34 9.05 -16.15
CA ASN A 19 1.53 7.73 -16.76
C ASN A 19 0.73 6.64 -16.03
N LEU A 20 0.70 6.65 -14.69
CA LEU A 20 -0.08 5.71 -13.88
C LEU A 20 -1.59 5.80 -14.16
N LYS A 21 -2.13 7.03 -14.27
CA LYS A 21 -3.52 7.24 -14.70
C LYS A 21 -3.77 6.71 -16.11
N SER A 22 -2.83 6.93 -17.04
CA SER A 22 -2.95 6.39 -18.38
C SER A 22 -3.00 4.86 -18.39
N ILE A 23 -2.17 4.18 -17.58
CA ILE A 23 -2.14 2.72 -17.48
C ILE A 23 -3.49 2.17 -17.03
N LEU A 24 -4.11 2.79 -16.00
CA LEU A 24 -5.44 2.38 -15.53
C LEU A 24 -6.52 2.51 -16.61
N LEU A 25 -6.42 3.52 -17.48
CA LEU A 25 -7.41 3.78 -18.52
C LEU A 25 -7.21 2.89 -19.77
N THR A 26 -5.96 2.60 -20.14
CA THR A 26 -5.66 1.96 -21.43
C THR A 26 -5.36 0.47 -21.33
N ASN A 27 -4.88 -0.01 -20.18
CA ASN A 27 -4.36 -1.37 -20.07
C ASN A 27 -5.33 -2.32 -19.34
N LYS A 28 -6.26 -2.89 -20.11
CA LYS A 28 -7.23 -3.90 -19.64
C LYS A 28 -6.60 -5.26 -19.30
N ASN A 29 -5.35 -5.51 -19.70
CA ASN A 29 -4.65 -6.79 -19.47
C ASN A 29 -3.77 -6.78 -18.20
N THR A 30 -3.83 -5.69 -17.43
CA THR A 30 -3.07 -5.56 -16.19
C THR A 30 -3.71 -6.41 -15.09
N SER A 31 -2.89 -7.13 -14.30
CA SER A 31 -3.40 -7.90 -13.16
C SER A 31 -4.22 -7.01 -12.20
N ASN A 32 -5.36 -7.53 -11.73
CA ASN A 32 -6.22 -6.86 -10.75
C ASN A 32 -5.46 -6.44 -9.48
N ALA A 33 -4.40 -7.15 -9.09
CA ALA A 33 -3.56 -6.78 -7.96
C ALA A 33 -2.73 -5.51 -8.25
N PHE A 34 -2.17 -5.40 -9.46
CA PHE A 34 -1.38 -4.24 -9.86
C PHE A 34 -2.25 -3.00 -10.10
N GLN A 35 -3.46 -3.16 -10.65
CA GLN A 35 -4.41 -2.06 -10.77
C GLN A 35 -4.76 -1.47 -9.40
N ARG A 36 -5.12 -2.32 -8.42
CA ARG A 36 -5.38 -1.90 -7.03
C ARG A 36 -4.20 -1.15 -6.41
N GLN A 37 -2.97 -1.59 -6.67
CA GLN A 37 -1.77 -0.91 -6.16
C GLN A 37 -1.59 0.48 -6.77
N ILE A 38 -1.85 0.64 -8.08
CA ILE A 38 -1.79 1.95 -8.74
C ILE A 38 -2.88 2.87 -8.16
N GLU A 39 -4.11 2.38 -8.04
CA GLU A 39 -5.23 3.14 -7.46
C GLU A 39 -4.91 3.60 -6.04
N PHE A 40 -4.38 2.72 -5.20
CA PHE A 40 -3.97 3.05 -3.84
C PHE A 40 -2.87 4.12 -3.81
N ALA A 41 -1.83 3.99 -4.64
CA ALA A 41 -0.73 4.96 -4.70
C ALA A 41 -1.18 6.34 -5.22
N LEU A 42 -2.15 6.38 -6.14
CA LEU A 42 -2.76 7.62 -6.65
C LEU A 42 -3.72 8.26 -5.63
N PHE A 43 -4.38 7.46 -4.80
CA PHE A 43 -5.28 7.94 -3.74
C PHE A 43 -4.51 8.50 -2.55
N VAL A 44 -3.59 7.72 -1.99
CA VAL A 44 -2.72 8.15 -0.89
C VAL A 44 -1.30 7.65 -1.13
N PRO A 45 -0.33 8.55 -1.37
CA PRO A 45 1.04 8.10 -1.58
C PRO A 45 1.61 7.58 -0.26
N ALA A 46 2.49 6.57 -0.33
CA ALA A 46 2.90 5.77 0.84
C ALA A 46 3.40 6.58 2.04
N TRP A 47 4.14 7.66 1.79
CA TRP A 47 4.67 8.60 2.78
C TRP A 47 3.62 9.42 3.54
N LYS A 48 2.39 9.51 3.03
CA LYS A 48 1.25 10.16 3.69
C LYS A 48 0.29 9.14 4.33
N CYS A 49 0.56 7.85 4.18
CA CYS A 49 -0.34 6.81 4.66
C CYS A 49 -0.09 6.52 6.15
N VAL A 50 -1.16 6.26 6.90
CA VAL A 50 -1.05 5.77 8.28
C VAL A 50 -0.33 4.42 8.25
N PRO A 51 0.72 4.19 9.06
CA PRO A 51 1.54 2.99 8.97
C PRO A 51 0.75 1.68 9.05
N ARG A 52 -0.30 1.61 9.88
CA ARG A 52 -1.16 0.42 9.98
C ARG A 52 -2.01 0.21 8.73
N SER A 53 -2.57 1.27 8.14
CA SER A 53 -3.31 1.18 6.88
C SER A 53 -2.41 0.74 5.72
N LEU A 54 -1.19 1.29 5.65
CA LEU A 54 -0.20 0.90 4.65
C LEU A 54 0.20 -0.57 4.82
N ALA A 55 0.49 -1.01 6.06
CA ALA A 55 0.82 -2.39 6.35
C ALA A 55 -0.29 -3.35 5.93
N ARG A 56 -1.56 -3.01 6.18
CA ARG A 56 -2.69 -3.83 5.76
C ARG A 56 -2.75 -3.99 4.24
N HIS A 57 -2.69 -2.86 3.52
CA HIS A 57 -2.69 -2.89 2.05
C HIS A 57 -1.51 -3.71 1.49
N SER A 58 -0.32 -3.55 2.07
CA SER A 58 0.86 -4.32 1.67
C SER A 58 0.72 -5.82 1.93
N ILE A 59 0.11 -6.24 3.04
CA ILE A 59 -0.16 -7.65 3.33
C ILE A 59 -1.09 -8.24 2.27
N ASP A 60 -2.19 -7.54 1.97
CA ASP A 60 -3.20 -8.01 1.01
C ASP A 60 -2.60 -8.07 -0.42
N PHE A 61 -1.86 -7.04 -0.83
CA PHE A 61 -1.16 -7.01 -2.11
C PHE A 61 -0.11 -8.13 -2.24
N TYR A 62 0.70 -8.33 -1.19
CA TYR A 62 1.73 -9.37 -1.19
C TYR A 62 1.12 -10.78 -1.18
N SER A 63 -0.05 -10.99 -0.56
CA SER A 63 -0.74 -12.29 -0.62
C SER A 63 -1.33 -12.60 -1.99
N ASP A 64 -1.79 -11.58 -2.72
CA ASP A 64 -2.43 -11.73 -4.02
C ASP A 64 -1.42 -11.87 -5.18
N HIS A 65 -0.13 -11.74 -4.90
CA HIS A 65 0.92 -11.87 -5.91
C HIS A 65 1.04 -13.30 -6.44
N GLN A 66 0.86 -13.46 -7.75
CA GLN A 66 0.81 -14.77 -8.40
C GLN A 66 2.19 -15.44 -8.57
N ASP A 67 3.27 -14.68 -8.37
CA ASP A 67 4.63 -15.20 -8.49
C ASP A 67 5.10 -15.89 -7.21
N ALA A 68 5.03 -17.22 -7.21
CA ALA A 68 5.44 -18.06 -6.09
C ALA A 68 6.94 -17.97 -5.78
N LEU A 69 7.79 -17.52 -6.70
CA LEU A 69 9.22 -17.35 -6.48
C LEU A 69 9.53 -16.11 -5.63
N LEU A 70 8.64 -15.11 -5.67
CA LEU A 70 8.75 -13.89 -4.87
C LEU A 70 7.99 -13.99 -3.53
N GLN A 71 7.10 -14.96 -3.37
CA GLN A 71 6.35 -15.16 -2.12
C GLN A 71 7.11 -15.98 -1.07
N ASN A 72 7.80 -15.28 -0.17
CA ASN A 72 8.23 -15.88 1.10
C ASN A 72 7.02 -16.09 2.03
N LYS A 73 6.56 -17.34 2.14
CA LYS A 73 5.43 -17.74 3.01
C LYS A 73 5.67 -17.42 4.49
N LYS A 74 6.90 -17.53 4.98
CA LYS A 74 7.22 -17.22 6.39
C LYS A 74 7.02 -15.73 6.67
N LEU A 75 7.44 -14.87 5.73
CA LEU A 75 7.24 -13.42 5.84
C LEU A 75 5.76 -13.06 5.86
N LEU A 76 4.95 -13.65 4.97
CA LEU A 76 3.51 -13.38 4.94
C LEU A 76 2.81 -13.85 6.21
N THR A 77 3.15 -15.04 6.71
CA THR A 77 2.62 -15.55 7.99
C THR A 77 3.00 -14.63 9.15
N PHE A 78 4.26 -14.21 9.22
CA PHE A 78 4.71 -13.27 10.23
C PHE A 78 3.94 -11.94 10.18
N ALA A 79 3.83 -11.33 9.00
CA ALA A 79 3.14 -10.05 8.83
C ALA A 79 1.66 -10.12 9.24
N LYS A 80 0.97 -11.23 8.92
CA LYS A 80 -0.43 -11.45 9.33
C LYS A 80 -0.57 -11.63 10.85
N LEU A 81 0.33 -12.38 11.47
CA LEU A 81 0.30 -12.61 12.92
C LEU A 81 0.59 -11.31 13.69
N ASP A 82 1.64 -10.59 13.32
CA ASP A 82 2.01 -9.32 13.94
C ASP A 82 0.89 -8.28 13.82
N PHE A 83 0.30 -8.15 12.62
CA PHE A 83 -0.80 -7.23 12.39
C PHE A 83 -2.00 -7.53 13.31
N ASN A 84 -2.40 -8.80 13.39
CA ASN A 84 -3.55 -9.20 14.20
C ASN A 84 -3.29 -9.04 15.70
N MET A 85 -2.08 -9.34 16.17
CA MET A 85 -1.68 -9.16 17.58
C MET A 85 -1.74 -7.68 17.98
N VAL A 86 -1.18 -6.79 17.18
CA VAL A 86 -1.24 -5.35 17.46
C VAL A 86 -2.68 -4.82 17.33
N GLN A 87 -3.45 -5.34 16.37
CA GLN A 87 -4.87 -4.98 16.22
C GLN A 87 -5.69 -5.35 17.45
N SER A 88 -5.45 -6.49 18.11
CA SER A 88 -6.17 -6.85 19.33
C SER A 88 -5.88 -5.89 20.48
N PHE A 89 -4.65 -5.38 20.61
CA PHE A 89 -4.33 -4.36 21.60
C PHE A 89 -5.08 -3.05 21.31
N HIS A 90 -5.05 -2.57 20.06
CA HIS A 90 -5.80 -1.36 19.68
C HIS A 90 -7.32 -1.52 19.91
N GLN A 91 -7.88 -2.71 19.70
CA GLN A 91 -9.30 -2.97 19.97
C GLN A 91 -9.62 -2.89 21.46
N GLN A 92 -8.73 -3.36 22.32
CA GLN A 92 -8.87 -3.21 23.76
C GLN A 92 -8.79 -1.73 24.18
N GLU A 93 -7.79 -1.00 23.70
CA GLU A 93 -7.64 0.44 23.98
C GLU A 93 -8.88 1.23 23.52
N LEU A 94 -9.41 0.93 22.33
CA LEU A 94 -10.64 1.56 21.84
C LEU A 94 -11.86 1.26 22.71
N ARG A 95 -11.94 0.05 23.26
CA ARG A 95 -13.01 -0.32 24.20
C ARG A 95 -12.91 0.52 25.47
N GLU A 96 -11.72 0.61 26.05
CA GLU A 96 -11.47 1.42 27.25
C GLU A 96 -11.76 2.91 27.04
N LEU A 97 -11.52 3.45 25.84
CA LEU A 97 -11.84 4.83 25.48
C LEU A 97 -13.32 5.09 25.18
N SER A 98 -14.11 4.04 24.94
CA SER A 98 -15.53 4.15 24.60
C SER A 98 -16.44 3.95 25.83
N GLU A 99 -15.85 3.63 26.99
CA GLU A 99 -16.48 3.54 28.31
C GLU A 99 -16.37 4.88 29.06
#